data_AF-A0A8I0L771-F1
#
_entry.id   AF-A0A8I0L771-F1
#
_cell.length_a   1.000
_cell.length_b   1.000
_cell.length_c   1.000
_cell.angle_alpha   90.00
_cell.angle_beta   90.00
_cell.angle_gamma   90.00
#
_symmetry.space_group_name_H-M   'P 1'
#
loop_
_entity.id
_entity.type
_entity.pdbx_description
1 polymer ?
#
loop_
_entity_poly.entity_id
_entity_poly.type
_entity_poly.pdbx_seq_one_letter_code
_entity_poly.pdbx_strand_id
1 'polypeptide(L)'
;ASKILGFTGADNQGILGLEIEYDDVLKGTNGQILTLTDASGVEIEEKEVKRVEPVAGDDLYISIDYSIQSYATQLARTAYYSNQAKS
;
A
#
# COMPACT_ATOMS: atom_id res chain seq x y z
N ALA A 1 -6.04 12.21 -7.80
CA ALA A 1 -5.08 12.07 -6.69
C ALA A 1 -4.02 11.00 -6.92
N SER A 2 -4.16 10.07 -7.88
CA SER A 2 -3.25 8.90 -7.98
C SER A 2 -1.76 9.21 -8.19
N LYS A 3 -1.41 10.36 -8.80
CA LYS A 3 0.00 10.77 -8.94
C LYS A 3 0.68 11.12 -7.61
N ILE A 4 -0.07 11.58 -6.60
CA ILE A 4 0.48 12.02 -5.32
C ILE A 4 0.42 10.87 -4.32
N LEU A 5 -0.75 10.24 -4.16
CA LEU A 5 -0.90 9.12 -3.23
C LEU A 5 -0.01 7.95 -3.66
N GLY A 6 -0.03 7.58 -4.95
CA GLY A 6 0.70 6.43 -5.43
C GLY A 6 -0.17 5.21 -5.63
N PHE A 7 0.48 4.04 -5.75
CA PHE A 7 -0.16 2.74 -5.79
C PHE A 7 0.76 1.69 -5.16
N THR A 8 0.16 0.66 -4.56
CA THR A 8 0.86 -0.51 -4.05
C THR A 8 0.90 -1.63 -5.09
N GLY A 9 1.91 -2.50 -4.98
CA GLY A 9 2.07 -3.70 -5.79
C GLY A 9 1.19 -4.88 -5.34
N ALA A 10 1.29 -6.00 -6.06
CA ALA A 10 0.57 -7.23 -5.73
C ALA A 10 0.91 -7.76 -4.32
N ASP A 11 2.10 -7.44 -3.81
CA ASP A 11 2.60 -7.83 -2.49
C ASP A 11 2.43 -6.71 -1.43
N ASN A 12 1.54 -5.74 -1.67
CA ASN A 12 1.30 -4.56 -0.82
C ASN A 12 2.50 -3.62 -0.62
N GLN A 13 3.56 -3.75 -1.41
CA GLN A 13 4.71 -2.82 -1.42
C GLN A 13 4.37 -1.50 -2.12
N GLY A 14 4.75 -0.35 -1.57
CA GLY A 14 4.60 0.95 -2.22
C GLY A 14 5.48 1.09 -3.46
N ILE A 15 4.91 1.33 -4.64
CA ILE A 15 5.66 1.37 -5.92
C ILE A 15 5.90 2.81 -6.41
N LEU A 16 5.04 3.76 -6.04
CA LEU A 16 5.09 5.13 -6.54
C LEU A 16 4.39 6.08 -5.56
N GLY A 17 4.68 7.38 -5.60
CA GLY A 17 3.99 8.38 -4.79
C GLY A 17 4.38 8.36 -3.31
N LEU A 18 3.48 8.74 -2.42
CA LEU A 18 3.72 8.68 -0.98
C LEU A 18 3.82 7.23 -0.46
N GLU A 19 3.26 6.26 -1.16
CA GLU A 19 3.36 4.84 -0.79
C GLU A 19 4.81 4.34 -0.72
N ILE A 20 5.70 4.73 -1.65
CA ILE A 20 7.11 4.27 -1.62
C ILE A 20 7.95 5.01 -0.57
N GLU A 21 7.65 6.29 -0.34
CA GLU A 21 8.38 7.12 0.62
C GLU A 21 8.07 6.68 2.07
N TYR A 22 6.84 6.23 2.33
CA TYR A 22 6.37 5.85 3.66
C TYR A 22 6.10 4.35 3.81
N ASP A 23 6.54 3.50 2.87
CA ASP A 23 6.34 2.04 2.88
C ASP A 23 6.74 1.42 4.23
N ASP A 24 7.87 1.84 4.80
CA ASP A 24 8.38 1.34 6.07
C ASP A 24 7.47 1.61 7.27
N VAL A 25 6.65 2.67 7.21
CA VAL A 25 5.71 3.03 8.28
C VAL A 25 4.32 2.45 8.00
N LEU A 26 3.94 2.35 6.72
CA LEU A 26 2.62 1.92 6.27
C LEU A 26 2.45 0.40 6.21
N LYS A 27 3.50 -0.37 5.90
CA LYS A 27 3.38 -1.81 5.62
C LYS A 27 3.17 -2.68 6.86
N GLY A 28 3.52 -2.17 8.04
CA GLY A 28 3.48 -2.96 9.28
C GLY A 28 4.47 -4.13 9.26
N THR A 29 4.16 -5.19 10.00
CA THR A 29 4.97 -6.41 10.07
C THR A 29 4.11 -7.64 9.83
N ASN A 30 4.50 -8.46 8.86
CA ASN A 30 3.80 -9.71 8.56
C ASN A 30 3.89 -10.68 9.75
N GLY A 31 2.74 -11.29 10.07
CA GLY A 31 2.67 -12.41 10.99
C GLY A 31 3.26 -13.68 10.37
N GLN A 32 3.48 -14.70 11.20
CA GLN A 32 4.03 -15.98 10.75
C GLN A 32 3.31 -17.12 11.45
N ILE A 33 3.02 -18.18 10.71
CA ILE A 33 2.56 -19.46 11.25
C ILE A 33 3.72 -20.43 11.08
N LEU A 34 4.26 -20.90 12.19
CA LEU A 34 5.32 -21.89 12.20
C LEU A 34 4.68 -23.28 12.37
N THR A 35 4.52 -23.97 11.25
CA THR A 35 4.13 -25.39 11.23
C THR A 35 5.39 -26.26 11.13
N LEU A 36 5.37 -27.42 11.78
CA LEU A 36 6.43 -28.40 11.63
C LEU A 36 6.16 -29.29 10.44
N THR A 37 7.17 -29.39 9.57
CA THR A 37 7.06 -30.07 8.29
C THR A 37 8.19 -31.10 8.18
N ASP A 38 7.90 -32.25 7.58
CA ASP A 38 8.93 -33.24 7.26
C ASP A 38 9.86 -32.74 6.13
N ALA A 39 10.94 -33.47 5.85
CA ALA A 39 11.88 -33.11 4.77
C ALA A 39 11.26 -33.11 3.36
N SER A 40 10.02 -33.61 3.21
CA SER A 40 9.27 -33.69 1.96
C SER A 40 8.22 -32.58 1.83
N GLY A 41 8.03 -31.72 2.83
CA GLY A 41 7.03 -30.65 2.79
C GLY A 41 5.67 -31.02 3.40
N VAL A 42 5.52 -32.16 4.08
CA VAL A 42 4.26 -32.61 4.69
C VAL A 42 4.13 -32.07 6.13
N GLU A 43 3.04 -31.35 6.42
CA GLU A 43 2.74 -30.83 7.75
C GLU A 43 2.44 -31.95 8.76
N ILE A 44 2.99 -31.84 9.96
CA ILE A 44 2.79 -32.80 11.06
C ILE A 44 1.79 -32.18 12.05
N GLU A 45 0.53 -32.60 11.98
CA GLU A 45 -0.60 -32.03 12.76
C GLU A 45 -0.45 -32.16 14.29
N GLU A 46 0.34 -33.10 14.79
CA GLU A 46 0.42 -33.42 16.23
C GLU A 46 1.33 -32.49 17.05
N LYS A 47 1.99 -31.50 16.44
CA LYS A 47 2.90 -30.59 17.17
C LYS A 47 2.40 -29.16 17.21
N GLU A 48 2.70 -28.54 18.36
CA GLU A 48 2.34 -27.18 18.74
C GLU A 48 2.68 -26.17 17.63
N VAL A 49 1.64 -25.60 17.01
CA VAL A 49 1.76 -24.54 16.01
C VAL A 49 2.10 -23.25 16.72
N LYS A 50 3.25 -22.65 16.38
CA LYS A 50 3.62 -21.35 16.95
C LYS A 50 3.16 -20.24 16.01
N ARG A 51 2.25 -19.40 16.49
CA ARG A 51 1.74 -18.24 15.75
C ARG A 51 2.41 -16.95 16.23
N VAL A 52 2.85 -16.15 15.28
CA VAL A 52 3.25 -14.76 15.46
C VAL A 52 2.18 -13.91 14.77
N GLU A 53 1.46 -13.10 15.53
CA GLU A 53 0.44 -12.22 14.99
C GLU A 53 1.06 -11.11 14.13
N PRO A 54 0.39 -10.71 13.03
CA PRO A 54 0.80 -9.53 12.28
C PRO A 54 0.62 -8.25 13.11
N VAL A 55 1.43 -7.25 12.82
CA VAL A 55 1.30 -5.90 13.37
C VAL A 55 0.92 -4.96 12.23
N ALA A 56 -0.19 -4.23 12.38
CA ALA A 56 -0.60 -3.24 11.40
C ALA A 56 0.43 -2.10 11.32
N GLY A 57 0.60 -1.52 10.13
CA GLY A 57 1.38 -0.29 9.97
C GLY A 57 0.64 0.92 10.57
N ASP A 58 1.34 2.05 10.61
CA ASP A 58 0.80 3.29 11.15
C ASP A 58 -0.03 4.06 10.11
N ASP A 59 -0.95 4.88 10.60
CA ASP A 59 -1.74 5.78 9.76
C ASP A 59 -0.93 7.01 9.34
N LEU A 60 -0.97 7.38 8.06
CA LEU A 60 -0.36 8.60 7.55
C LEU A 60 -1.41 9.71 7.33
N TYR A 61 -1.29 10.80 8.10
CA TYR A 61 -2.10 12.00 7.92
C TYR A 61 -1.34 13.04 7.09
N ILE A 62 -1.84 13.33 5.90
CA ILE A 62 -1.22 14.29 4.98
C ILE A 62 -1.88 15.67 5.06
N SER A 63 -1.13 16.71 4.71
CA SER A 63 -1.62 18.10 4.72
C SER A 63 -2.49 18.48 3.51
N ILE A 64 -2.82 17.52 2.64
CA ILE A 64 -3.57 17.79 1.41
C ILE A 64 -5.06 17.90 1.73
N ASP A 65 -5.64 19.06 1.41
CA ASP A 65 -7.08 19.26 1.48
C ASP A 65 -7.75 18.66 0.23
N TYR A 66 -8.68 17.72 0.46
CA TYR A 66 -9.40 17.02 -0.60
C TYR A 66 -10.22 17.96 -1.50
N SER A 67 -10.84 18.99 -0.91
CA SER A 67 -11.71 19.93 -1.63
C SER A 67 -10.90 20.78 -2.59
N ILE A 68 -9.77 21.32 -2.11
CA ILE A 68 -8.84 22.11 -2.93
C ILE A 68 -8.24 21.23 -4.04
N GLN A 69 -7.81 20.02 -3.71
CA GLN A 69 -7.23 19.08 -4.67
C GLN A 69 -8.24 18.70 -5.78
N SER A 70 -9.52 18.51 -5.42
CA SER A 70 -10.58 18.20 -6.37
C SER A 70 -10.81 19.37 -7.34
N TYR A 71 -10.89 20.58 -6.80
CA TYR A 71 -11.09 21.79 -7.61
C TYR A 71 -9.91 22.04 -8.56
N ALA A 72 -8.68 21.93 -8.07
CA ALA A 72 -7.47 22.04 -8.90
C ALA A 72 -7.44 20.99 -10.01
N THR A 73 -7.85 19.75 -9.71
CA THR A 73 -7.93 18.66 -10.70
C THR A 73 -8.98 18.96 -11.77
N GLN A 74 -10.13 19.49 -11.38
CA GLN A 74 -11.20 19.87 -12.31
C GLN A 74 -10.75 20.99 -13.25
N LEU A 75 -10.15 22.06 -12.71
CA LEU A 75 -9.63 23.18 -13.50
C LEU A 75 -8.54 22.73 -14.47
N ALA A 76 -7.58 21.92 -13.99
CA ALA A 76 -6.52 21.39 -14.83
C ALA A 76 -7.07 20.53 -15.98
N ARG A 77 -8.08 19.71 -15.70
CA ARG A 77 -8.77 18.88 -16.71
C ARG A 77 -9.51 19.74 -17.73
N THR A 78 -10.22 20.78 -17.28
CA THR A 78 -10.90 21.72 -18.18
C THR A 78 -9.89 22.43 -19.09
N ALA A 79 -8.81 22.95 -18.53
CA ALA A 79 -7.75 23.61 -19.31
C ALA A 79 -7.08 22.66 -20.32
N TYR A 80 -6.87 21.40 -19.96
CA TYR A 80 -6.33 20.37 -20.86
C TYR A 80 -7.23 20.16 -22.09
N TYR A 81 -8.53 19.95 -21.87
CA TYR A 81 -9.49 19.75 -22.97
C TYR A 81 -9.68 21.00 -23.82
N SER A 82 -9.77 22.18 -23.20
CA SER A 82 -9.94 23.43 -23.92
C SER A 82 -8.76 23.78 -24.83
N ASN A 83 -7.54 23.37 -24.46
CA ASN A 83 -6.32 23.69 -25.21
C ASN A 83 -5.82 22.55 -26.11
N GLN A 84 -6.55 21.42 -26.22
CA GLN A 84 -6.08 20.20 -26.91
C GLN A 84 -4.63 19.83 -26.55
N ALA A 85 -4.25 20.06 -25.29
CA ALA A 85 -2.90 19.82 -24.85
C ALA A 85 -2.57 18.33 -25.02
N LYS A 86 -1.36 18.02 -25.48
CA LYS A 86 -0.93 16.62 -25.59
C LYS A 86 -0.73 16.03 -24.18
N SER A 87 -1.12 14.77 -24.05
CA SER A 87 -0.82 13.94 -22.88
C SER A 87 0.67 13.71 -22.71
#